data_AF-A0A4Z0B2Y9-F1
#
_entry.id   AF-A0A4Z0B2Y9-F1
#
_cell.length_a   1.000
_cell.length_b   1.000
_cell.length_c   1.000
_cell.angle_alpha   90.00
_cell.angle_beta   90.00
_cell.angle_gamma   90.00
#
_symmetry.space_group_name_H-M   'P 1'
#
loop_
_entity.id
_entity.type
_entity.pdbx_description
1 polymer ?
#
loop_
_entity_poly.entity_id
_entity_poly.type
_entity_poly.pdbx_seq_one_letter_code
_entity_poly.pdbx_strand_id
1 'polypeptide(L)' 'MSKTKPDSQDDAQPGRVFRDTLFTSRTLILPDGSTLAVTKARVTATTDEQLAFLKAHAELVQE' A
#
# COMPACT_ATOMS: atom_id res chain seq x y z
N MET A 1 -7.47 26.39 -1.62
CA MET A 1 -6.07 26.05 -1.97
C MET A 1 -5.78 24.66 -1.41
N SER A 2 -5.10 23.81 -2.20
CA SER A 2 -4.50 22.50 -1.82
C SER A 2 -5.51 21.37 -1.52
N LYS A 3 -5.86 20.44 -2.43
CA LYS A 3 -5.05 19.36 -3.06
C LYS A 3 -4.30 18.60 -1.94
N THR A 4 -4.68 17.40 -1.51
CA THR A 4 -4.82 16.14 -2.27
C THR A 4 -5.55 15.10 -1.41
N LYS A 5 -6.60 14.46 -1.93
CA LYS A 5 -7.03 13.13 -1.46
C LYS A 5 -7.12 12.25 -2.71
N PRO A 6 -6.18 11.33 -2.96
CA PRO A 6 -6.57 10.09 -3.59
C PRO A 6 -7.04 9.21 -2.45
N ASP A 7 -8.29 9.41 -2.03
CA ASP A 7 -9.04 8.32 -1.43
C ASP A 7 -9.36 7.39 -2.61
N SER A 8 -8.35 6.65 -3.07
CA SER A 8 -8.51 5.57 -4.06
C SER A 8 -8.66 4.25 -3.32
N GLN A 9 -9.44 4.28 -2.23
CA GLN A 9 -9.90 3.10 -1.54
C GLN A 9 -11.43 3.04 -1.62
N ASP A 10 -11.94 2.98 -2.85
CA ASP A 10 -13.32 2.59 -3.13
C ASP A 10 -13.36 1.83 -4.46
N ASP A 11 -13.17 0.52 -4.39
CA ASP A 11 -14.02 -0.46 -5.07
C ASP A 11 -13.85 -1.81 -4.36
N ALA A 12 -14.97 -2.46 -4.05
CA ALA A 12 -15.12 -3.53 -3.09
C ALA A 12 -14.52 -4.87 -3.55
N GLN A 13 -13.19 -4.96 -3.65
CA GLN A 13 -12.46 -6.23 -3.54
C GLN A 13 -11.88 -6.36 -2.13
N PRO A 14 -11.76 -7.57 -1.55
CA PRO A 14 -11.14 -7.75 -0.24
C PRO A 14 -9.63 -7.50 -0.35
N GLY A 15 -9.24 -6.22 -0.42
CA GLY A 15 -7.86 -5.79 -0.43
C GLY A 15 -7.18 -6.21 0.86
N ARG A 16 -5.99 -6.80 0.75
CA ARG A 16 -5.23 -7.27 1.90
C ARG A 16 -4.48 -6.09 2.50
N VAL A 17 -4.72 -5.80 3.77
CA VAL A 17 -4.06 -4.69 4.47
C VAL A 17 -2.73 -5.17 5.05
N PHE A 18 -1.71 -4.34 4.87
CA PHE A 18 -0.38 -4.52 5.44
C PHE A 18 -0.01 -3.31 6.30
N ARG A 19 0.68 -3.59 7.38
CA ARG A 19 1.28 -2.62 8.28
C ARG A 19 2.77 -2.49 8.03
N ASP A 20 3.18 -1.25 7.82
CA ASP A 20 4.57 -0.86 7.76
C ASP A 20 5.15 -0.71 9.16
N THR A 21 6.22 -1.44 9.45
CA THR A 21 6.86 -1.41 10.78
C THR A 21 7.98 -0.39 10.88
N LEU A 22 8.47 0.14 9.76
CA LEU A 22 9.60 1.08 9.71
C LEU A 22 9.15 2.54 9.57
N PHE A 23 8.12 2.79 8.76
CA PHE A 23 7.68 4.12 8.38
C PHE A 23 6.18 4.29 8.56
N THR A 24 5.76 5.46 9.07
CA THR A 24 4.34 5.81 9.17
C THR A 24 3.76 6.37 7.88
N SER A 25 4.61 6.85 6.97
CA SER A 25 4.23 7.34 5.64
C SER A 25 5.38 7.15 4.66
N ARG A 26 5.14 6.48 3.53
CA ARG A 26 6.08 6.38 2.40
C ARG A 26 5.35 6.04 1.10
N THR A 27 6.01 6.26 -0.04
CA THR A 27 5.51 5.79 -1.34
C THR A 27 6.37 4.62 -1.78
N LEU A 28 5.74 3.47 -2.00
CA LEU A 28 6.35 2.27 -2.57
C LEU A 28 6.22 2.34 -4.09
N ILE A 29 7.31 2.06 -4.80
CA ILE A 29 7.32 2.00 -6.27
C ILE A 29 7.44 0.53 -6.65
N LEU A 30 6.44 0.02 -7.36
CA LEU A 30 6.38 -1.36 -7.81
C LEU A 30 7.27 -1.55 -9.05
N PRO A 31 7.69 -2.80 -9.34
CA PRO A 31 8.49 -3.10 -10.53
C PRO A 31 7.78 -2.75 -11.85
N ASP A 32 6.45 -2.78 -11.87
CA ASP A 32 5.63 -2.35 -13.01
C ASP A 32 5.59 -0.81 -13.20
N GLY A 33 6.23 -0.05 -12.30
CA GLY A 33 6.25 1.42 -12.32
C GLY A 33 5.04 2.06 -11.62
N SER A 34 4.03 1.26 -11.27
CA SER A 34 2.92 1.64 -10.40
C SER A 34 3.41 2.05 -9.00
N THR A 35 2.64 2.88 -8.29
CA THR A 35 3.01 3.33 -6.94
C THR A 35 1.93 3.02 -5.91
N LEU A 36 2.34 2.59 -4.71
CA LEU A 36 1.47 2.40 -3.55
C LEU A 36 1.81 3.40 -2.45
N ALA A 37 0.80 4.11 -1.94
CA ALA A 37 0.98 5.02 -0.82
C ALA A 37 0.77 4.27 0.50
N VAL A 38 1.78 4.30 1.37
CA VAL A 38 1.66 3.93 2.78
C VAL A 38 1.21 5.17 3.55
N THR A 39 0.08 5.07 4.25
CA THR A 39 -0.44 6.15 5.09
C THR A 39 -0.80 5.61 6.46
N LYS A 40 -0.45 6.32 7.54
CA LYS A 40 -0.65 5.86 8.92
C LYS A 40 -0.09 4.45 9.16
N ALA A 41 1.08 4.17 8.60
CA ALA A 41 1.76 2.88 8.61
C ALA A 41 0.94 1.75 7.96
N ARG A 42 -0.01 2.05 7.05
CA ARG A 42 -0.87 1.07 6.39
C ARG A 42 -0.86 1.23 4.88
N VAL A 43 -0.95 0.10 4.19
CA VAL A 43 -1.09 0.00 2.74
C VAL A 43 -1.99 -1.17 2.39
N THR A 44 -2.80 -1.02 1.36
CA THR A 44 -3.76 -2.03 0.91
C THR A 44 -3.31 -2.57 -0.43
N ALA A 45 -3.13 -3.89 -0.54
CA ALA A 45 -2.93 -4.56 -1.82
C ALA A 45 -4.28 -4.98 -2.40
N THR A 46 -4.57 -4.52 -3.62
CA THR A 46 -5.77 -4.88 -4.38
C THR A 46 -5.47 -5.84 -5.53
N THR A 47 -4.20 -5.99 -5.92
CA THR A 47 -3.77 -6.91 -6.98
C THR A 47 -2.77 -7.94 -6.47
N ASP A 48 -2.62 -9.06 -7.21
CA ASP A 48 -1.67 -10.11 -6.85
C ASP A 48 -0.21 -9.62 -6.91
N GLU A 49 0.12 -8.75 -7.86
CA GLU A 49 1.46 -8.14 -7.94
C GLU A 49 1.75 -7.23 -6.74
N GLN A 50 0.79 -6.43 -6.31
CA GLN A 50 0.91 -5.66 -5.08
C GLN A 50 1.07 -6.59 -3.89
N LEU A 51 0.28 -7.66 -3.80
CA LEU A 51 0.36 -8.63 -2.71
C LEU A 51 1.73 -9.32 -2.66
N ALA A 52 2.24 -9.80 -3.79
CA ALA A 52 3.53 -10.44 -3.91
C ALA A 52 4.66 -9.48 -3.54
N PHE A 53 4.58 -8.22 -3.98
CA PHE A 53 5.52 -7.17 -3.61
C PHE A 53 5.52 -6.96 -2.09
N LEU A 54 4.36 -6.68 -1.47
CA LEU A 54 4.28 -6.42 -0.03
C LEU A 54 4.75 -7.63 0.80
N LYS A 55 4.46 -8.87 0.37
CA LYS A 55 4.93 -10.09 1.05
C LYS A 55 6.44 -10.32 0.93
N ALA A 56 7.10 -9.79 -0.10
CA ALA A 56 8.54 -9.92 -0.28
C ALA A 56 9.34 -9.02 0.68
N HIS A 57 8.68 -8.08 1.35
CA HIS A 57 9.27 -7.12 2.28
C HIS A 57 8.99 -7.53 3.72
N ALA A 58 10.03 -7.92 4.46
CA ALA A 58 9.90 -8.36 5.85
C ALA A 58 9.38 -7.28 6.80
N GLU A 59 9.56 -6.00 6.44
CA GLU A 59 9.04 -4.88 7.24
C GLU A 59 7.53 -4.64 7.08
N LEU A 60 6.91 -5.22 6.05
CA LEU A 60 5.49 -5.09 5.74
C LEU A 60 4.76 -6.33 6.25
N VAL A 61 4.05 -6.17 7.37
CA VAL A 61 3.37 -7.28 8.03
C VAL A 61 1.89 -7.22 7.70
N GLN A 62 1.33 -8.31 7.17
CA GLN A 62 -0.10 -8.38 6.91
C GLN A 62 -0.90 -8.29 8.23
N GLU A 63 -1.90 -7.41 8.28
CA GLU A 63 -2.85 -7.31 9.42
C GLU A 63 -3.95 -8.38 9.35
#